data_AF-A0A9Q0EPQ7-F1
#
_entry.id   AF-A0A9Q0EPQ7-F1
#
_cell.length_a   1.000
_cell.length_b   1.000
_cell.length_c   1.000
_cell.angle_alpha   90.00
_cell.angle_beta   90.00
_cell.angle_gamma   90.00
#
_symmetry.space_group_name_H-M   'P 1'
#
loop_
_entity.id
_entity.type
_entity.pdbx_description
1 polymer ?
#
loop_
_entity_poly.entity_id
_entity_poly.type
_entity_poly.pdbx_seq_one_letter_code
_entity_poly.pdbx_strand_id
1 'polypeptide(L)'
;MAVLEIQANGDAVVSKEAISSAGHSLEDPLMREFTQSCVRQEAKLRPTAHDLLFHRVLFEVHSLKLLAAHCLISNQYLLPENCVEEKTKSFDPNAVMGEISHLDRPGVQLKYSHVSPLELDKFLEDVKNGIYPLMNFASSRPHPVPRALSLSQEQVIQMHCNLESNEEGTKTHLSLFLKMDDKLHRQLSCDILPADSSKDLANELVHYAFINEEDCEKLAMFLEDAIGRHLRTQPPGTTL
;
A
#
# COMPACT_ATOMS: atom_id res chain seq x y z
N MET A 1 12.94 -33.23 0.87
CA MET A 1 13.21 -32.86 2.29
C MET A 1 14.66 -33.18 2.63
N ALA A 2 15.37 -32.34 3.41
CA ALA A 2 16.70 -32.70 3.90
C ALA A 2 16.62 -33.65 5.10
N VAL A 3 17.36 -34.74 5.06
CA VAL A 3 17.45 -35.70 6.17
C VAL A 3 18.87 -35.71 6.70
N LEU A 4 19.02 -35.40 7.98
CA LEU A 4 20.27 -35.51 8.71
C LEU A 4 20.07 -36.57 9.80
N GLU A 5 20.74 -37.71 9.65
CA GLU A 5 20.70 -38.76 10.66
C GLU A 5 21.56 -38.36 11.86
N ILE A 6 20.90 -38.01 12.97
CA ILE A 6 21.57 -37.69 14.23
C ILE A 6 21.53 -38.95 15.10
N GLN A 7 22.69 -39.45 15.51
CA GLN A 7 22.75 -40.61 16.40
C GLN A 7 22.21 -40.22 17.80
N ALA A 8 21.28 -41.02 18.31
CA ALA A 8 20.55 -40.74 19.56
C ALA A 8 21.41 -40.71 20.83
N ASN A 9 22.67 -41.15 20.76
CA ASN A 9 23.54 -41.31 21.93
C ASN A 9 24.25 -40.01 22.38
N GLY A 10 24.01 -38.87 21.72
CA GLY A 10 24.44 -37.54 22.20
C GLY A 10 25.96 -37.26 22.20
N ASP A 11 26.80 -38.27 22.02
CA ASP A 11 28.27 -38.17 22.12
C ASP A 11 28.98 -38.21 20.75
N ALA A 12 28.23 -38.41 19.66
CA ALA A 12 28.76 -38.45 18.31
C ALA A 12 28.63 -37.08 17.62
N VAL A 13 29.78 -36.45 17.33
CA VAL A 13 29.84 -35.23 16.51
C VAL A 13 29.33 -35.56 15.10
N VAL A 14 28.40 -34.75 14.60
CA VAL A 14 27.89 -34.88 13.23
C VAL A 14 29.02 -34.67 12.24
N SER A 15 29.25 -35.64 11.34
CA SER A 15 30.33 -35.56 10.36
C SER A 15 30.07 -34.49 9.31
N LYS A 16 31.17 -33.94 8.75
CA LYS A 16 31.10 -32.93 7.69
C LYS A 16 30.39 -33.48 6.44
N GLU A 17 30.58 -34.77 6.17
CA GLU A 17 29.99 -35.50 5.07
C GLU A 17 28.48 -35.65 5.25
N ALA A 18 28.02 -35.93 6.48
CA ALA A 18 26.59 -36.00 6.80
C ALA A 18 25.90 -34.64 6.60
N ILE A 19 26.52 -33.55 7.06
CA ILE A 19 26.00 -32.18 6.86
C ILE A 19 25.94 -31.84 5.36
N SER A 20 27.01 -32.15 4.61
CA SER A 20 27.05 -31.89 3.17
C SER A 20 26.01 -32.70 2.43
N SER A 21 25.89 -34.00 2.72
CA SER A 21 24.91 -34.90 2.10
C SER A 21 23.47 -34.43 2.35
N ALA A 22 23.16 -34.08 3.60
CA ALA A 22 21.86 -33.53 3.97
C ALA A 22 21.55 -32.22 3.21
N GLY A 23 22.53 -31.31 3.10
CA GLY A 23 22.38 -30.08 2.31
C GLY A 23 22.13 -30.35 0.82
N HIS A 24 22.81 -31.32 0.22
CA HIS A 24 22.62 -31.68 -1.19
C HIS A 24 21.28 -32.36 -1.48
N SER A 25 20.70 -33.04 -0.47
CA SER A 25 19.39 -33.70 -0.58
C SER A 25 18.19 -32.73 -0.66
N LEU A 26 18.42 -31.42 -0.48
CA LEU A 26 17.40 -30.40 -0.71
C LEU A 26 17.03 -30.31 -2.20
N GLU A 27 15.74 -30.40 -2.49
CA GLU A 27 15.21 -30.32 -3.86
C GLU A 27 15.31 -28.89 -4.41
N ASP A 28 14.90 -27.91 -3.60
CA ASP A 28 14.93 -26.50 -3.98
C ASP A 28 16.36 -25.94 -4.02
N PRO A 29 16.82 -25.40 -5.17
CA PRO A 29 18.18 -24.86 -5.30
C PRO A 29 18.47 -23.67 -4.38
N LEU A 30 17.49 -22.81 -4.10
CA LEU A 30 17.68 -21.61 -3.27
C LEU A 30 17.78 -21.99 -1.79
N MET A 31 16.97 -22.95 -1.34
CA MET A 31 17.04 -23.51 0.00
C MET A 31 18.35 -24.24 0.22
N ARG A 32 18.84 -24.99 -0.78
CA ARG A 32 20.16 -25.62 -0.76
C ARG A 32 21.28 -24.59 -0.58
N GLU A 33 21.29 -23.54 -1.41
CA GLU A 33 22.27 -22.45 -1.30
C GLU A 33 22.22 -21.76 0.08
N PHE A 34 21.02 -21.45 0.55
CA PHE A 34 20.79 -20.80 1.84
C PHE A 34 21.35 -21.64 2.99
N THR A 35 20.93 -22.90 3.09
CA THR A 35 21.36 -23.80 4.16
C THR A 35 22.87 -24.03 4.11
N GLN A 36 23.45 -24.24 2.92
CA GLN A 36 24.90 -24.40 2.75
C GLN A 36 25.69 -23.15 3.19
N SER A 37 25.15 -21.96 2.96
CA SER A 37 25.76 -20.69 3.38
C SER A 37 25.79 -20.57 4.91
N CYS A 38 24.73 -21.01 5.60
CA CYS A 38 24.65 -21.00 7.06
C CYS A 38 25.64 -21.97 7.73
N VAL A 39 25.89 -23.13 7.12
CA VAL A 39 26.74 -24.20 7.70
C VAL A 39 28.18 -24.22 7.19
N ARG A 40 28.67 -23.12 6.61
CA ARG A 40 30.07 -23.01 6.16
C ARG A 40 31.05 -23.31 7.29
N GLN A 41 32.13 -24.03 7.00
CA GLN A 41 33.12 -24.44 8.00
C GLN A 41 33.77 -23.22 8.67
N GLU A 42 34.18 -22.25 7.86
CA GLU A 42 34.74 -21.00 8.37
C GLU A 42 33.64 -20.06 8.83
N ALA A 43 33.65 -19.71 10.12
CA ALA A 43 32.67 -18.81 10.72
C ALA A 43 32.63 -17.43 10.04
N LYS A 44 33.79 -16.93 9.57
CA LYS A 44 33.90 -15.63 8.89
C LYS A 44 33.26 -15.60 7.50
N LEU A 45 33.06 -16.76 6.87
CA LEU A 45 32.44 -16.87 5.55
C LEU A 45 30.91 -17.03 5.63
N ARG A 46 30.37 -17.22 6.84
CA ARG A 46 28.92 -17.32 7.05
C ARG A 46 28.31 -15.93 6.93
N PRO A 47 27.20 -15.77 6.20
CA PRO A 47 26.46 -14.53 6.14
C PRO A 47 25.92 -14.15 7.53
N THR A 48 25.72 -12.85 7.76
CA THR A 48 25.08 -12.38 8.99
C THR A 48 23.58 -12.73 8.99
N ALA A 49 22.94 -12.69 10.15
CA ALA A 49 21.49 -12.87 10.24
C ALA A 49 20.75 -11.83 9.37
N HIS A 50 21.25 -10.60 9.32
CA HIS A 50 20.73 -9.55 8.46
C HIS A 50 20.83 -9.95 6.97
N ASP A 51 21.99 -10.42 6.51
CA ASP A 51 22.15 -10.84 5.11
C ASP A 51 21.25 -12.03 4.74
N LEU A 52 21.06 -12.97 5.68
CA LEU A 52 20.18 -14.12 5.50
C LEU A 52 18.72 -13.71 5.34
N LEU A 53 18.25 -12.68 6.05
CA LEU A 53 16.89 -12.16 5.91
C LEU A 53 16.59 -11.63 4.52
N PHE A 54 17.62 -11.23 3.75
CA PHE A 54 17.49 -10.77 2.36
C PHE A 54 17.84 -11.85 1.33
N HIS A 55 18.10 -13.09 1.76
CA HIS A 55 18.31 -14.20 0.85
C HIS A 55 17.01 -14.52 0.11
N ARG A 56 17.08 -14.83 -1.19
CA ARG A 56 15.91 -15.02 -2.08
C ARG A 56 14.90 -16.08 -1.61
N VAL A 57 15.32 -17.01 -0.76
CA VAL A 57 14.45 -18.06 -0.20
C VAL A 57 13.57 -17.55 0.95
N LEU A 58 14.03 -16.51 1.65
CA LEU A 58 13.30 -15.87 2.76
C LEU A 58 12.67 -14.54 2.33
N PHE A 59 13.35 -13.83 1.43
CA PHE A 59 12.92 -12.54 0.93
C PHE A 59 12.34 -12.68 -0.47
N GLU A 60 11.02 -12.76 -0.54
CA GLU A 60 10.32 -12.74 -1.81
C GLU A 60 10.39 -11.33 -2.43
N VAL A 61 11.06 -11.23 -3.58
CA VAL A 61 11.06 -10.02 -4.40
C VAL A 61 9.94 -10.16 -5.42
N HIS A 62 8.90 -9.33 -5.28
CA HIS A 62 7.79 -9.31 -6.22
C HIS A 62 8.27 -8.99 -7.64
N SER A 63 7.69 -9.68 -8.63
CA SER A 63 8.04 -9.45 -10.04
C SER A 63 7.68 -8.04 -10.50
N LEU A 64 8.43 -7.50 -11.47
CA LEU A 64 8.10 -6.22 -12.11
C LEU A 64 6.67 -6.20 -12.66
N LYS A 65 6.19 -7.34 -13.18
CA LYS A 65 4.80 -7.51 -13.65
C LYS A 65 3.79 -7.27 -12.52
N LEU A 66 4.01 -7.88 -11.36
CA LEU A 66 3.14 -7.73 -10.20
C LEU A 66 3.21 -6.31 -9.61
N LEU A 67 4.41 -5.75 -9.50
CA LEU A 67 4.63 -4.38 -9.03
C LEU A 67 3.94 -3.36 -9.95
N ALA A 68 4.10 -3.50 -11.27
CA ALA A 68 3.46 -2.64 -12.26
C ALA A 68 1.93 -2.77 -12.22
N ALA A 69 1.39 -3.98 -12.05
CA ALA A 69 -0.05 -4.19 -11.91
C ALA A 69 -0.63 -3.50 -10.67
N HIS A 70 0.02 -3.65 -9.51
CA HIS A 70 -0.38 -2.94 -8.29
C HIS A 70 -0.30 -1.42 -8.45
N CYS A 71 0.75 -0.92 -9.10
CA CYS A 71 0.87 0.50 -9.41
C CYS A 71 -0.27 0.99 -10.33
N LEU A 72 -0.60 0.23 -11.38
CA LEU A 72 -1.67 0.57 -12.32
C LEU A 72 -3.03 0.58 -11.64
N ILE A 73 -3.37 -0.47 -10.89
CA ILE A 73 -4.65 -0.58 -10.17
C ILE A 73 -4.77 0.54 -9.12
N SER A 74 -3.68 0.81 -8.40
CA SER A 74 -3.65 1.88 -7.39
C SER A 74 -3.79 3.28 -7.96
N ASN A 75 -3.50 3.48 -9.25
CA ASN A 75 -3.56 4.79 -9.91
C ASN A 75 -4.57 4.81 -11.06
N GLN A 76 -5.50 3.85 -11.10
CA GLN A 76 -6.48 3.74 -12.19
C GLN A 76 -7.31 5.02 -12.35
N TYR A 77 -7.53 5.78 -11.27
CA TYR A 77 -8.21 7.08 -11.29
C TYR A 77 -7.47 8.19 -12.04
N LEU A 78 -6.15 8.06 -12.27
CA LEU A 78 -5.35 8.99 -13.08
C LEU A 78 -5.41 8.66 -14.57
N LEU A 79 -5.96 7.50 -14.93
CA LEU A 79 -6.03 7.02 -16.29
C LEU A 79 -7.46 7.25 -16.82
N PRO A 80 -7.63 7.78 -18.05
CA PRO A 80 -8.95 7.85 -18.68
C PRO A 80 -9.66 6.49 -18.65
N GLU A 81 -10.99 6.47 -18.50
CA GLU A 81 -11.79 5.23 -18.35
C GLU A 81 -11.51 4.19 -19.45
N ASN A 82 -11.14 4.65 -20.65
CA ASN A 82 -10.81 3.82 -21.79
C ASN A 82 -9.30 3.62 -22.00
N CYS A 83 -8.42 4.10 -21.13
CA CYS A 83 -6.97 4.09 -21.38
C CYS A 83 -6.39 2.67 -21.49
N VAL A 84 -6.91 1.73 -20.69
CA VAL A 84 -6.50 0.33 -20.77
C VAL A 84 -7.12 -0.32 -22.02
N GLU A 85 -8.40 -0.08 -22.31
CA GLU A 85 -9.12 -0.66 -23.46
C GLU A 85 -8.74 -0.09 -24.84
N GLU A 86 -8.43 1.21 -24.95
CA GLU A 86 -7.96 1.84 -26.19
C GLU A 86 -6.53 1.42 -26.50
N LYS A 87 -5.68 1.28 -25.47
CA LYS A 87 -4.31 0.82 -25.67
C LYS A 87 -4.24 -0.68 -25.97
N THR A 88 -5.07 -1.53 -25.33
CA THR A 88 -5.07 -2.99 -25.58
C THR A 88 -5.50 -3.39 -26.99
N LYS A 89 -6.26 -2.54 -27.71
CA LYS A 89 -6.67 -2.81 -29.09
C LYS A 89 -5.58 -2.56 -30.15
N SER A 90 -4.48 -1.87 -29.81
CA SER A 90 -3.49 -1.40 -30.80
C SER A 90 -2.02 -1.46 -30.35
N PHE A 91 -1.65 -2.33 -29.40
CA PHE A 91 -0.27 -2.36 -28.90
C PHE A 91 0.76 -2.73 -29.96
N ASP A 92 1.80 -1.90 -30.07
CA ASP A 92 3.11 -2.33 -30.56
C ASP A 92 3.63 -3.44 -29.62
N PRO A 93 3.91 -4.66 -30.10
CA PRO A 93 4.49 -5.74 -29.29
C PRO A 93 5.79 -5.35 -28.57
N ASN A 94 6.48 -4.32 -29.07
CA ASN A 94 7.72 -3.82 -28.49
C ASN A 94 7.52 -2.72 -27.46
N ALA A 95 6.29 -2.21 -27.27
CA ALA A 95 6.01 -1.21 -26.26
C ALA A 95 6.34 -1.75 -24.86
N VAL A 96 6.87 -0.86 -24.02
CA VAL A 96 7.26 -1.17 -22.65
C VAL A 96 6.06 -0.93 -21.72
N MET A 97 5.67 -1.96 -20.98
CA MET A 97 4.61 -1.94 -19.98
C MET A 97 5.13 -1.46 -18.61
N GLY A 98 6.40 -1.78 -18.30
CA GLY A 98 7.04 -1.33 -17.08
C GLY A 98 8.56 -1.49 -17.17
N GLU A 99 9.29 -0.62 -16.49
CA GLU A 99 10.75 -0.66 -16.46
C GLU A 99 11.32 -0.38 -15.06
N ILE A 100 12.50 -0.93 -14.81
CA ILE A 100 13.34 -0.61 -13.66
C ILE A 100 14.67 -0.15 -14.21
N SER A 101 15.02 1.10 -13.93
CA SER A 101 16.32 1.67 -14.27
C SER A 101 17.32 1.43 -13.14
N HIS A 102 18.54 1.06 -13.50
CA HIS A 102 19.64 0.86 -12.56
C HIS A 102 20.84 1.71 -12.99
N LEU A 103 21.59 2.24 -12.02
CA LEU A 103 22.81 3.01 -12.28
C LEU A 103 23.97 2.11 -12.69
N ASP A 104 24.13 0.97 -12.03
CA ASP A 104 25.33 0.13 -12.13
C ASP A 104 25.14 -1.14 -12.97
N ARG A 105 23.93 -1.38 -13.49
CA ARG A 105 23.60 -2.57 -14.29
C ARG A 105 22.52 -2.29 -15.33
N PRO A 106 22.29 -3.18 -16.31
CA PRO A 106 21.20 -3.02 -17.27
C PRO A 106 19.85 -2.97 -16.56
N GLY A 107 18.98 -2.07 -17.03
CA GLY A 107 17.60 -1.98 -16.57
C GLY A 107 16.79 -3.23 -16.93
N VAL A 108 15.69 -3.45 -16.20
CA VAL A 108 14.75 -4.53 -16.47
C VAL A 108 13.54 -3.94 -17.19
N GLN A 109 13.18 -4.48 -18.36
CA GLN A 109 12.01 -4.04 -19.12
C GLN A 109 11.00 -5.17 -19.29
N LEU A 110 9.74 -4.88 -18.98
CA LEU A 110 8.59 -5.71 -19.28
C LEU A 110 7.89 -5.13 -20.51
N LYS A 111 7.79 -5.90 -21.59
CA LYS A 111 7.13 -5.52 -22.84
C LYS A 111 5.80 -6.22 -23.01
N TYR A 112 4.92 -5.68 -23.87
CA TYR A 112 3.64 -6.32 -24.20
C TYR A 112 3.82 -7.67 -24.89
N SER A 113 4.84 -7.86 -25.72
CA SER A 113 5.15 -9.16 -26.33
C SER A 113 5.47 -10.28 -25.32
N HIS A 114 5.84 -9.93 -24.08
CA HIS A 114 6.14 -10.91 -23.04
C HIS A 114 4.90 -11.43 -22.30
N VAL A 115 3.70 -10.89 -22.57
CA VAL A 115 2.46 -11.24 -21.88
C VAL A 115 1.31 -11.28 -22.87
N SER A 116 0.52 -12.36 -22.91
CA SER A 116 -0.65 -12.38 -23.78
C SER A 116 -1.74 -11.43 -23.26
N PRO A 117 -2.51 -10.74 -24.13
CA PRO A 117 -3.54 -9.79 -23.69
C PRO A 117 -4.62 -10.42 -22.80
N LEU A 118 -5.11 -11.61 -23.16
CA LEU A 118 -6.14 -12.34 -22.40
C LEU A 118 -5.64 -12.74 -20.99
N GLU A 119 -4.37 -13.11 -20.87
CA GLU A 119 -3.77 -13.41 -19.57
C GLU A 119 -3.53 -12.14 -18.76
N LEU A 120 -3.29 -11.00 -19.40
CA LEU A 120 -3.07 -9.72 -18.74
C LEU A 120 -4.36 -9.23 -18.06
N ASP A 121 -5.49 -9.24 -18.76
CA ASP A 121 -6.77 -8.79 -18.20
C ASP A 121 -7.19 -9.64 -17.00
N LYS A 122 -7.11 -10.97 -17.15
CA LYS A 122 -7.35 -11.90 -16.04
C LYS A 122 -6.40 -11.63 -14.87
N PHE A 123 -5.11 -11.45 -15.15
CA PHE A 123 -4.11 -11.18 -14.12
C PHE A 123 -4.38 -9.88 -13.37
N LEU A 124 -4.74 -8.79 -14.07
CA LEU A 124 -5.08 -7.51 -13.43
C LEU A 124 -6.32 -7.64 -12.55
N GLU A 125 -7.33 -8.39 -12.98
CA GLU A 125 -8.53 -8.66 -12.18
C GLU A 125 -8.19 -9.54 -10.95
N ASP A 126 -7.34 -10.57 -11.10
CA ASP A 126 -6.86 -11.40 -10.00
C ASP A 126 -6.07 -10.57 -8.96
N VAL A 127 -5.21 -9.65 -9.40
CA VAL A 127 -4.47 -8.73 -8.52
C VAL A 127 -5.42 -7.80 -7.78
N LYS A 128 -6.40 -7.22 -8.48
CA LYS A 128 -7.43 -6.32 -7.91
C LYS A 128 -8.30 -7.05 -6.88
N ASN A 129 -8.58 -8.33 -7.10
CA ASN A 129 -9.31 -9.19 -6.16
C ASN A 129 -8.42 -9.72 -5.01
N GLY A 130 -7.15 -9.32 -4.95
CA GLY A 130 -6.24 -9.65 -3.85
C GLY A 130 -5.64 -11.05 -3.91
N ILE A 131 -5.72 -11.75 -5.04
CA ILE A 131 -5.12 -13.08 -5.22
C ILE A 131 -3.58 -13.02 -5.18
N TYR A 132 -3.01 -11.89 -5.59
CA TYR A 132 -1.57 -11.64 -5.60
C TYR A 132 -1.19 -10.42 -4.73
N PRO A 133 -1.15 -10.55 -3.39
CA PRO A 133 -0.82 -9.45 -2.49
C PRO A 133 0.68 -9.09 -2.54
N LEU A 134 1.02 -7.82 -2.23
CA LEU A 134 2.40 -7.41 -1.97
C LEU A 134 2.74 -7.63 -0.49
N MET A 135 3.41 -8.73 -0.16
CA MET A 135 3.56 -9.21 1.22
C MET A 135 4.60 -8.45 2.07
N ASN A 136 5.46 -7.61 1.48
CA ASN A 136 6.68 -7.12 2.17
C ASN A 136 6.82 -5.59 2.32
N PHE A 137 5.92 -4.79 1.73
CA PHE A 137 5.98 -3.31 1.83
C PHE A 137 4.61 -2.62 1.82
N ALA A 138 3.51 -3.37 1.91
CA ALA A 138 2.21 -2.74 2.06
C ALA A 138 2.10 -2.25 3.51
N SER A 139 2.37 -0.96 3.73
CA SER A 139 1.68 -0.22 4.79
C SER A 139 0.22 -0.69 4.78
N SER A 140 -0.33 -1.12 5.92
CA SER A 140 -1.75 -1.44 6.02
C SER A 140 -2.52 -0.21 5.54
N ARG A 141 -2.94 -0.20 4.28
CA ARG A 141 -3.75 0.91 3.80
C ARG A 141 -5.14 0.71 4.38
N PRO A 142 -5.74 1.78 4.94
CA PRO A 142 -7.10 1.72 5.42
C PRO A 142 -8.01 1.30 4.26
N HIS A 143 -9.16 0.75 4.64
CA HIS A 143 -10.13 0.04 3.82
C HIS A 143 -10.39 0.69 2.44
N PRO A 144 -10.75 -0.12 1.41
CA PRO A 144 -11.14 0.41 0.12
C PRO A 144 -12.26 1.44 0.31
N VAL A 145 -11.96 2.70 -0.03
CA VAL A 145 -12.95 3.77 -0.17
C VAL A 145 -14.09 3.24 -1.06
N PRO A 146 -15.36 3.30 -0.63
CA PRO A 146 -16.49 2.92 -1.46
C PRO A 146 -16.46 3.67 -2.79
N ARG A 147 -16.58 2.93 -3.91
CA ARG A 147 -16.61 3.45 -5.30
C ARG A 147 -17.59 4.60 -5.54
N ALA A 148 -18.52 4.86 -4.62
CA ALA A 148 -19.44 5.99 -4.67
C ALA A 148 -18.76 7.36 -4.43
N LEU A 149 -17.47 7.39 -4.07
CA LEU A 149 -16.74 8.61 -3.75
C LEU A 149 -15.64 8.96 -4.78
N SER A 150 -15.27 8.04 -5.67
CA SER A 150 -14.08 8.13 -6.53
C SER A 150 -14.30 8.81 -7.89
N LEU A 151 -15.47 9.39 -8.10
CA LEU A 151 -15.87 10.17 -9.28
C LEU A 151 -16.70 11.29 -8.64
N SER A 152 -16.33 12.58 -8.61
CA SER A 152 -15.71 13.34 -9.69
C SER A 152 -14.82 14.47 -9.15
N GLN A 153 -14.19 15.24 -10.05
CA GLN A 153 -13.78 16.62 -9.79
C GLN A 153 -15.00 17.54 -9.56
N GLU A 154 -16.00 17.08 -8.82
CA GLU A 154 -17.19 17.85 -8.48
C GLU A 154 -16.77 19.01 -7.57
N GLN A 155 -17.22 20.19 -7.95
CA GLN A 155 -17.00 21.38 -7.13
C GLN A 155 -18.00 21.40 -5.98
N VAL A 156 -17.53 21.73 -4.78
CA VAL A 156 -18.40 21.92 -3.63
C VAL A 156 -19.15 23.23 -3.81
N ILE A 157 -20.47 23.15 -4.03
CA ILE A 157 -21.34 24.32 -4.19
C ILE A 157 -21.91 24.83 -2.86
N GLN A 158 -21.98 23.97 -1.85
CA GLN A 158 -22.49 24.34 -0.53
C GLN A 158 -21.86 23.48 0.57
N MET A 159 -21.53 24.12 1.69
CA MET A 159 -20.97 23.48 2.88
C MET A 159 -21.86 23.80 4.09
N HIS A 160 -22.12 22.81 4.92
CA HIS A 160 -22.77 23.00 6.22
C HIS A 160 -22.04 22.15 7.26
N CYS A 161 -21.75 22.73 8.42
CA CYS A 161 -21.04 22.06 9.50
C CYS A 161 -21.83 22.21 10.79
N ASN A 162 -21.96 21.11 11.54
CA ASN A 162 -22.48 21.08 12.89
C ASN A 162 -21.40 20.55 13.84
N LEU A 163 -21.28 21.15 15.02
CA LEU A 163 -20.31 20.79 16.05
C LEU A 163 -21.06 20.54 17.36
N GLU A 164 -20.90 19.35 17.92
CA GLU A 164 -21.53 18.94 19.16
C GLU A 164 -20.47 18.56 20.17
N SER A 165 -20.46 19.18 21.34
CA SER A 165 -19.53 18.81 22.41
C SER A 165 -20.19 17.91 23.43
N ASN A 166 -19.44 16.93 23.93
CA ASN A 166 -19.90 16.07 25.03
C ASN A 166 -20.10 16.87 26.32
N GLU A 167 -20.86 16.34 27.29
CA GLU A 167 -21.16 16.96 28.59
C GLU A 167 -19.90 17.39 29.38
N GLU A 168 -18.79 16.69 29.17
CA GLU A 168 -17.48 16.97 29.79
C GLU A 168 -16.62 17.98 29.00
N GLY A 169 -17.04 18.41 27.81
CA GLY A 169 -16.30 19.37 26.96
C GLY A 169 -15.01 18.85 26.32
N THR A 170 -14.63 17.60 26.60
CA THR A 170 -13.34 17.00 26.19
C THR A 170 -13.30 16.54 24.73
N LYS A 171 -14.46 16.40 24.10
CA LYS A 171 -14.62 15.83 22.76
C LYS A 171 -15.67 16.59 21.97
N THR A 172 -15.31 17.01 20.75
CA THR A 172 -16.23 17.70 19.83
C THR A 172 -16.48 16.85 18.60
N HIS A 173 -17.73 16.43 18.42
CA HIS A 173 -18.18 15.70 17.25
C HIS A 173 -18.52 16.67 16.11
N LEU A 174 -17.82 16.54 14.99
CA LEU A 174 -18.06 17.28 13.75
C LEU A 174 -19.01 16.47 12.87
N SER A 175 -20.03 17.13 12.33
CA SER A 175 -20.83 16.64 11.21
C SER A 175 -20.79 17.63 10.05
N LEU A 176 -20.11 17.25 8.98
CA LEU A 176 -19.91 18.02 7.76
C LEU A 176 -20.82 17.52 6.63
N PHE A 177 -21.58 18.42 6.04
CA PHE A 177 -22.43 18.20 4.89
C PHE A 177 -21.90 18.99 3.71
N LEU A 178 -21.65 18.30 2.60
CA LEU A 178 -21.17 18.86 1.35
C LEU A 178 -22.20 18.61 0.26
N LYS A 179 -22.59 19.67 -0.43
CA LYS A 179 -23.40 19.60 -1.63
C LYS A 179 -22.49 19.81 -2.83
N MET A 180 -22.49 18.85 -3.73
CA MET A 180 -21.71 18.85 -4.96
C MET A 180 -22.53 19.46 -6.11
N ASP A 181 -21.86 19.98 -7.13
CA ASP A 181 -22.46 20.61 -8.32
C ASP A 181 -23.30 19.66 -9.18
N ASP A 182 -22.94 18.39 -9.18
CA ASP A 182 -23.66 17.29 -9.83
C ASP A 182 -24.94 16.83 -9.06
N LYS A 183 -25.25 17.53 -7.96
CA LYS A 183 -26.37 17.27 -7.02
C LYS A 183 -26.16 16.09 -6.07
N LEU A 184 -24.96 15.51 -5.99
CA LEU A 184 -24.63 14.57 -4.92
C LEU A 184 -24.47 15.29 -3.58
N HIS A 185 -24.90 14.61 -2.52
CA HIS A 185 -24.74 15.09 -1.15
C HIS A 185 -23.85 14.12 -0.38
N ARG A 186 -22.81 14.64 0.27
CA ARG A 186 -21.89 13.86 1.11
C ARG A 186 -22.06 14.31 2.56
N GLN A 187 -22.26 13.36 3.47
CA GLN A 187 -22.34 13.62 4.91
C GLN A 187 -21.22 12.85 5.59
N LEU A 188 -20.35 13.57 6.29
CA LEU A 188 -19.15 13.05 6.95
C LEU A 188 -19.22 13.43 8.41
N SER A 189 -18.86 12.51 9.29
CA SER A 189 -18.83 12.77 10.73
C SER A 189 -17.58 12.18 11.35
N CYS A 190 -16.95 12.95 12.23
CA CYS A 190 -15.76 12.52 12.96
C CYS A 190 -15.67 13.24 14.31
N ASP A 191 -14.81 12.74 15.17
CA ASP A 191 -14.49 13.40 16.43
C ASP A 191 -13.21 14.22 16.27
N ILE A 192 -13.27 15.50 16.63
CA ILE A 192 -12.16 16.43 16.57
C ILE A 192 -11.49 16.53 17.94
N LEU A 193 -10.16 16.43 17.94
CA LEU A 193 -9.27 16.65 19.06
C LEU A 193 -8.73 18.09 19.08
N PRO A 194 -8.31 18.62 20.24
CA PRO A 194 -7.76 19.98 20.33
C PRO A 194 -6.47 20.22 19.51
N ALA A 195 -5.79 19.14 19.11
CA ALA A 195 -4.57 19.20 18.30
C ALA A 195 -4.85 19.18 16.79
N ASP A 196 -6.09 18.89 16.37
CA ASP A 196 -6.45 18.79 14.96
C ASP A 196 -6.51 20.18 14.34
N SER A 197 -5.94 20.32 13.14
CA SER A 197 -6.03 21.55 12.37
C SER A 197 -7.08 21.43 11.26
N SER A 198 -7.80 22.52 11.00
CA SER A 198 -8.79 22.59 9.91
C SER A 198 -8.16 22.26 8.54
N LYS A 199 -6.89 22.63 8.36
CA LYS A 199 -6.11 22.39 7.15
C LYS A 199 -5.77 20.93 6.97
N ASP A 200 -5.39 20.23 8.04
CA ASP A 200 -5.09 18.80 7.97
C ASP A 200 -6.36 18.01 7.70
N LEU A 201 -7.48 18.37 8.34
CA LEU A 201 -8.79 17.78 8.05
C LEU A 201 -9.20 17.98 6.58
N ALA A 202 -9.03 19.18 6.02
CA ALA A 202 -9.31 19.43 4.60
C ALA A 202 -8.39 18.64 3.66
N ASN A 203 -7.10 18.55 3.98
CA ASN A 203 -6.13 17.77 3.20
C ASN A 203 -6.45 16.28 3.22
N GLU A 204 -6.91 15.74 4.36
CA GLU A 204 -7.37 14.35 4.43
C GLU A 204 -8.59 14.12 3.53
N LEU A 205 -9.52 15.08 3.48
CA LEU A 205 -10.68 14.98 2.59
C LEU A 205 -10.28 15.02 1.11
N VAL A 206 -9.25 15.79 0.73
CA VAL A 206 -8.66 15.71 -0.61
C VAL A 206 -7.98 14.36 -0.83
N HIS A 207 -7.18 13.90 0.13
CA HIS A 207 -6.45 12.64 0.05
C HIS A 207 -7.36 11.43 -0.16
N TYR A 208 -8.52 11.42 0.50
CA TYR A 208 -9.54 10.38 0.38
C TYR A 208 -10.57 10.66 -0.72
N ALA A 209 -10.34 11.66 -1.57
CA ALA A 209 -11.21 12.06 -2.69
C ALA A 209 -12.66 12.44 -2.28
N PHE A 210 -12.85 12.90 -1.05
CA PHE A 210 -14.12 13.46 -0.59
C PHE A 210 -14.39 14.86 -1.16
N ILE A 211 -13.34 15.61 -1.53
CA ILE A 211 -13.43 16.92 -2.18
C ILE A 211 -12.31 17.09 -3.22
N ASN A 212 -12.48 18.06 -4.13
CA ASN A 212 -11.44 18.48 -5.07
C ASN A 212 -10.34 19.31 -4.36
N GLU A 213 -9.11 19.22 -4.84
CA GLU A 213 -7.97 20.05 -4.40
C GLU A 213 -8.28 21.56 -4.51
N GLU A 214 -9.02 21.96 -5.54
CA GLU A 214 -9.44 23.36 -5.74
C GLU A 214 -10.36 23.91 -4.63
N ASP A 215 -11.05 23.02 -3.90
CA ASP A 215 -11.94 23.39 -2.80
C ASP A 215 -11.29 23.21 -1.42
N CYS A 216 -10.06 22.69 -1.37
CA CYS A 216 -9.33 22.43 -0.12
C CYS A 216 -9.18 23.68 0.74
N GLU A 217 -8.70 24.78 0.15
CA GLU A 217 -8.45 26.02 0.90
C GLU A 217 -9.76 26.65 1.40
N LYS A 218 -10.83 26.60 0.57
CA LYS A 218 -12.15 27.10 0.95
C LYS A 218 -12.73 26.29 2.11
N LEU A 219 -12.62 24.97 2.06
CA LEU A 219 -13.11 24.09 3.12
C LEU A 219 -12.31 24.28 4.41
N ALA A 220 -10.98 24.38 4.32
CA ALA A 220 -10.12 24.64 5.48
C ALA A 220 -10.52 25.94 6.18
N MET A 221 -10.69 27.03 5.44
CA MET A 221 -11.16 28.31 6.00
C MET A 221 -12.55 28.21 6.62
N PHE A 222 -13.46 27.46 5.98
CA PHE A 222 -14.82 27.24 6.50
C PHE A 222 -14.81 26.46 7.83
N LEU A 223 -14.01 25.39 7.91
CA LEU A 223 -13.84 24.59 9.12
C LEU A 223 -13.18 25.39 10.24
N GLU A 224 -12.14 26.16 9.92
CA GLU A 224 -11.46 27.05 10.88
C GLU A 224 -12.45 28.04 11.53
N ASP A 225 -13.30 28.68 10.72
CA ASP A 225 -14.30 29.62 11.22
C ASP A 225 -15.41 28.92 12.02
N ALA A 226 -15.88 27.75 11.58
CA ALA A 226 -16.90 26.98 12.30
C ALA A 226 -16.40 26.51 13.66
N ILE A 227 -15.20 25.93 13.72
CA ILE A 227 -14.55 25.47 14.95
C ILE A 227 -14.25 26.67 15.86
N GLY A 228 -13.72 27.76 15.31
CA GLY A 228 -13.43 28.99 16.05
C GLY A 228 -14.68 29.62 16.66
N ARG A 229 -15.81 29.62 15.95
CA ARG A 229 -17.11 30.07 16.49
C ARG A 229 -17.60 29.17 17.63
N HIS A 230 -17.51 27.85 17.46
CA HIS A 230 -17.93 26.88 18.48
C HIS A 230 -17.14 27.01 19.78
N LEU A 231 -15.82 27.16 19.68
CA LEU A 231 -14.95 27.36 20.84
C LEU A 231 -15.24 28.68 21.59
N ARG A 232 -15.65 29.73 20.87
CA ARG A 232 -16.04 31.02 21.49
C ARG A 232 -17.40 30.97 22.19
N THR A 233 -18.29 30.08 21.75
CA THR A 233 -19.62 29.89 22.36
C THR A 233 -19.61 28.97 23.59
N GLN A 234 -18.52 28.24 23.83
CA GLN A 234 -18.39 27.48 25.07
C GLN A 234 -18.09 28.43 26.25
N PRO A 235 -18.78 28.27 27.39
CA PRO A 235 -18.44 29.01 28.59
C PRO A 235 -17.00 28.67 29.00
N PRO A 236 -16.23 29.61 29.56
CA PRO A 236 -14.88 29.32 30.03
C PRO A 236 -14.97 28.24 31.13
N GLY A 237 -14.61 27.00 30.77
CA GLY A 237 -14.50 25.89 31.71
C GLY A 237 -13.41 26.19 32.72
N THR A 238 -13.82 26.31 33.98
CA THR A 238 -13.00 26.48 35.17
C THR A 238 -11.81 25.54 35.15
N THR A 239 -10.60 26.10 35.11
CA THR A 239 -9.36 25.37 35.38
C THR A 239 -9.45 24.79 36.80
N LEU A 240 -9.46 23.46 36.93
CA LEU A 240 -8.93 22.71 38.07
C LEU A 240 -8.54 21.30 37.62
#